data_AF-R1D9Q4-F1
#
_entry.id   AF-R1D9Q4-F1
#
_cell.length_a   1.000
_cell.length_b   1.000
_cell.length_c   1.000
_cell.angle_alpha   90.00
_cell.angle_beta   90.00
_cell.angle_gamma   90.00
#
_symmetry.space_group_name_H-M   'P 1'
#
loop_
_entity.id
_entity.type
_entity.pdbx_description
1 polymer ?
#
loop_
_entity_poly.entity_id
_entity_poly.type
_entity_poly.pdbx_seq_one_letter_code
_entity_poly.pdbx_strand_id
1 'polypeptide(L)'
;MAVSYRFAVLRFDDRNRYGQDGVPGTFLFAGGESVIVRVKPATQAKAGKRNRFAKVAALSSSNEGEAALIELLGPVGEYASELEAYQLHFGVKPCRYPQKEEWALTGLLGGGDGGSLPPCEAWRRDCSHLHVVSVDNASTRDIDDALSIEASADGGVARTWRLSPEPSLNLPRSFPAGVELGIHVADVAAHISPASPLFRWALERAGAHGPPRRDRFRSGQPLPSLLPGG
;
A
#
# COMPACT_ATOMS: atom_id res chain seq x y z
N MET A 1 -23.10 12.40 -16.85
CA MET A 1 -23.20 12.32 -15.37
C MET A 1 -22.16 11.33 -14.89
N ALA A 2 -21.33 11.70 -13.90
CA ALA A 2 -20.31 10.79 -13.36
C ALA A 2 -20.97 9.77 -12.42
N VAL A 3 -20.73 8.48 -12.65
CA VAL A 3 -21.21 7.41 -11.75
C VAL A 3 -20.24 7.31 -10.58
N SER A 4 -20.74 7.48 -9.36
CA SER A 4 -19.96 7.29 -8.14
C SER A 4 -20.16 5.87 -7.62
N TYR A 5 -19.09 5.08 -7.57
CA TYR A 5 -19.12 3.74 -7.00
C TYR A 5 -18.89 3.79 -5.49
N ARG A 6 -19.71 3.06 -4.74
CA ARG A 6 -19.57 2.87 -3.29
C ARG A 6 -19.64 1.38 -2.96
N PHE A 7 -19.28 1.03 -1.73
CA PHE A 7 -19.31 -0.34 -1.24
C PHE A 7 -20.24 -0.43 -0.05
N ALA A 8 -21.06 -1.46 -0.01
CA ALA A 8 -22.09 -1.63 1.01
C ALA A 8 -22.19 -3.09 1.46
N VAL A 9 -22.67 -3.28 2.69
CA VAL A 9 -23.16 -4.56 3.17
C VAL A 9 -24.66 -4.62 2.88
N LEU A 10 -25.07 -5.55 2.02
CA LEU A 10 -26.47 -5.80 1.71
C LEU A 10 -27.05 -6.86 2.65
N ARG A 11 -28.23 -6.59 3.18
CA ARG A 11 -28.95 -7.48 4.10
C ARG A 11 -30.06 -8.21 3.36
N PHE A 12 -29.78 -9.42 2.90
CA PHE A 12 -30.72 -10.27 2.15
C PHE A 12 -31.71 -11.04 3.05
N ASP A 13 -32.01 -10.53 4.25
CA ASP A 13 -33.07 -11.11 5.09
C ASP A 13 -34.45 -10.84 4.46
N ASP A 14 -35.27 -11.89 4.35
CA ASP A 14 -36.62 -11.83 3.77
C ASP A 14 -37.52 -10.82 4.49
N ARG A 15 -37.21 -10.49 5.75
CA ARG A 15 -38.01 -9.56 6.56
C ARG A 15 -37.80 -8.08 6.25
N ASN A 16 -36.72 -7.72 5.56
CA ASN A 16 -36.32 -6.32 5.40
C ASN A 16 -36.41 -5.82 3.94
N ARG A 17 -37.28 -6.40 3.11
CA ARG A 17 -37.39 -6.04 1.69
C ARG A 17 -38.16 -4.73 1.47
N TYR A 18 -37.69 -3.93 0.52
CA TYR A 18 -38.37 -2.71 0.07
C TYR A 18 -38.92 -2.92 -1.35
N GLY A 19 -40.23 -3.16 -1.44
CA GLY A 19 -40.86 -3.54 -2.71
C GLY A 19 -40.39 -4.91 -3.23
N GLN A 20 -40.45 -5.11 -4.55
CA GLN A 20 -40.05 -6.39 -5.17
C GLN A 20 -38.53 -6.54 -5.31
N ASP A 21 -37.82 -5.44 -5.59
CA ASP A 21 -36.41 -5.47 -5.98
C ASP A 21 -35.46 -4.75 -5.00
N GLY A 22 -35.98 -4.10 -3.96
CA GLY A 22 -35.17 -3.31 -3.03
C GLY A 22 -34.60 -4.12 -1.88
N VAL A 23 -33.27 -4.15 -1.78
CA VAL A 23 -32.53 -4.79 -0.69
C VAL A 23 -31.84 -3.70 0.14
N PRO A 24 -32.09 -3.63 1.46
CA PRO A 24 -31.42 -2.64 2.30
C PRO A 24 -29.95 -2.99 2.44
N GLY A 25 -29.14 -1.96 2.48
CA GLY A 25 -27.73 -2.05 2.74
C GLY A 25 -27.23 -0.89 3.58
N THR A 26 -25.99 -1.03 4.03
CA THR A 26 -25.28 0.02 4.78
C THR A 26 -23.96 0.26 4.09
N PHE A 27 -23.66 1.50 3.72
CA PHE A 27 -22.38 1.84 3.12
C PHE A 27 -21.23 1.62 4.11
N LEU A 28 -20.13 1.07 3.61
CA LEU A 28 -18.91 0.90 4.40
C LEU A 28 -18.33 2.28 4.76
N PHE A 29 -17.96 2.45 6.03
CA PHE A 29 -17.32 3.64 6.60
C PHE A 29 -18.05 4.97 6.37
N ALA A 30 -19.35 4.94 6.07
CA ALA A 30 -20.18 6.12 5.91
C ALA A 30 -20.99 6.45 7.18
N GLY A 31 -20.45 6.16 8.36
CA GLY A 31 -21.15 6.41 9.63
C GLY A 31 -22.49 5.69 9.79
N GLY A 32 -22.68 4.56 9.09
CA GLY A 32 -23.95 3.80 9.14
C GLY A 32 -25.01 4.29 8.14
N GLU A 33 -24.65 5.16 7.19
CA GLU A 33 -25.55 5.59 6.10
C GLU A 33 -26.20 4.37 5.41
N SER A 34 -27.52 4.36 5.43
CA SER A 34 -28.33 3.28 4.86
C SER A 34 -28.70 3.58 3.41
N VAL A 35 -28.84 2.53 2.61
CA VAL A 35 -29.17 2.60 1.19
C VAL A 35 -30.10 1.47 0.81
N ILE A 36 -31.03 1.72 -0.10
CA ILE A 36 -31.84 0.71 -0.76
C ILE A 36 -31.19 0.40 -2.10
N VAL A 37 -30.80 -0.85 -2.28
CA VAL A 37 -30.11 -1.31 -3.48
C VAL A 37 -31.08 -2.09 -4.34
N ARG A 38 -31.26 -1.67 -5.59
CA ARG A 38 -32.08 -2.40 -6.57
C ARG A 38 -31.32 -3.63 -7.06
N VAL A 39 -31.88 -4.82 -6.80
CA VAL A 39 -31.28 -6.12 -7.11
C VAL A 39 -32.25 -6.95 -7.92
N LYS A 40 -31.81 -7.45 -9.08
CA LYS A 40 -32.61 -8.33 -9.95
C LYS A 40 -33.03 -9.62 -9.22
N PRO A 41 -34.24 -10.17 -9.45
CA PRO A 41 -34.72 -11.38 -8.78
C PRO A 41 -33.76 -12.59 -8.87
N ALA A 42 -33.13 -12.81 -10.03
CA ALA A 42 -32.15 -13.89 -10.21
C ALA A 42 -30.93 -13.73 -9.29
N THR A 43 -30.45 -12.49 -9.10
CA THR A 43 -29.34 -12.19 -8.20
C THR A 43 -29.73 -12.38 -6.74
N GLN A 44 -30.97 -12.03 -6.37
CA GLN A 44 -31.50 -12.30 -5.03
C GLN A 44 -31.54 -13.81 -4.74
N ALA A 45 -32.05 -14.61 -5.67
CA ALA A 45 -32.09 -16.07 -5.53
C ALA A 45 -30.70 -16.67 -5.32
N LYS A 46 -29.68 -16.17 -6.06
CA LYS A 46 -28.29 -16.60 -5.91
C LYS A 46 -27.67 -16.14 -4.58
N ALA A 47 -28.00 -14.95 -4.09
CA ALA A 47 -27.48 -14.42 -2.84
C ALA A 47 -27.94 -15.25 -1.62
N GLY A 48 -29.16 -15.80 -1.67
CA GLY A 48 -29.80 -16.49 -0.57
C GLY A 48 -30.10 -15.54 0.60
N LYS A 49 -30.34 -16.08 1.80
CA LYS A 49 -30.67 -15.28 3.01
C LYS A 49 -29.45 -14.73 3.76
N ARG A 50 -28.26 -14.73 3.14
CA ARG A 50 -27.01 -14.33 3.80
C ARG A 50 -26.65 -12.90 3.43
N ASN A 51 -26.18 -12.13 4.41
CA ASN A 51 -25.64 -10.80 4.16
C ASN A 51 -24.43 -10.90 3.23
N ARG A 52 -24.32 -9.96 2.28
CA ARG A 52 -23.25 -9.95 1.29
C ARG A 52 -22.59 -8.58 1.22
N PHE A 53 -21.28 -8.55 0.99
CA PHE A 53 -20.61 -7.35 0.49
C PHE A 53 -20.98 -7.13 -0.98
N ALA A 54 -21.15 -5.87 -1.35
CA ALA A 54 -21.48 -5.48 -2.71
C ALA A 54 -20.80 -4.19 -3.12
N LYS A 55 -20.45 -4.13 -4.41
CA LYS A 55 -20.16 -2.88 -5.11
C LYS A 55 -21.47 -2.35 -5.68
N VAL A 56 -21.74 -1.07 -5.42
CA VAL A 56 -22.97 -0.42 -5.85
C VAL A 56 -22.67 0.92 -6.53
N ALA A 57 -23.52 1.32 -7.47
CA ALA A 57 -23.47 2.63 -8.09
C ALA A 57 -24.54 3.52 -7.44
N ALA A 58 -24.10 4.59 -6.78
CA ALA A 58 -25.00 5.59 -6.20
C ALA A 58 -25.62 6.41 -7.34
N LEU A 59 -26.95 6.50 -7.38
CA LEU A 59 -27.68 7.23 -8.41
C LEU A 59 -27.79 8.69 -7.97
N SER A 60 -27.04 9.59 -8.61
CA SER A 60 -26.95 11.01 -8.20
C SER A 60 -28.22 11.83 -8.46
N SER A 61 -29.21 11.28 -9.13
CA SER A 61 -30.37 12.02 -9.67
C SER A 61 -31.74 11.60 -9.12
N SER A 62 -31.79 10.60 -8.23
CA SER A 62 -33.05 10.05 -7.72
C SER A 62 -32.90 9.80 -6.23
N ASN A 63 -33.75 10.42 -5.41
CA ASN A 63 -33.98 10.21 -3.98
C ASN A 63 -32.78 9.71 -3.17
N GLU A 64 -32.27 10.57 -2.28
CA GLU A 64 -31.26 10.22 -1.27
C GLU A 64 -31.55 8.82 -0.69
N GLY A 65 -30.66 7.87 -0.95
CA GLY A 65 -30.78 6.51 -0.44
C GLY A 65 -31.05 5.41 -1.46
N GLU A 66 -31.07 5.64 -2.77
CA GLU A 66 -31.11 4.55 -3.77
C GLU A 66 -29.77 4.29 -4.47
N ALA A 67 -29.47 3.01 -4.71
CA ALA A 67 -28.31 2.58 -5.51
C ALA A 67 -28.63 1.37 -6.40
N ALA A 68 -27.84 1.20 -7.45
CA ALA A 68 -27.90 0.03 -8.32
C ALA A 68 -26.79 -0.97 -7.95
N LEU A 69 -27.13 -2.26 -7.84
CA LEU A 69 -26.12 -3.30 -7.64
C LEU A 69 -25.25 -3.44 -8.89
N ILE A 70 -23.93 -3.40 -8.70
CA ILE A 70 -22.94 -3.67 -9.75
C ILE A 70 -22.42 -5.11 -9.62
N GLU A 71 -22.00 -5.49 -8.41
CA GLU A 71 -21.33 -6.77 -8.17
C GLU A 71 -21.54 -7.22 -6.73
N LEU A 72 -21.74 -8.52 -6.51
CA LEU A 72 -21.67 -9.16 -5.19
C LEU A 72 -20.25 -9.69 -4.99
N LEU A 73 -19.60 -9.25 -3.92
CA LEU A 73 -18.21 -9.63 -3.62
C LEU A 73 -18.15 -10.94 -2.84
N GLY A 74 -19.12 -11.19 -1.96
CA GLY A 74 -19.22 -12.45 -1.21
C GLY A 74 -19.92 -12.28 0.14
N PRO A 75 -20.03 -13.35 0.95
CA PRO A 75 -20.72 -13.30 2.24
C PRO A 75 -19.95 -12.51 3.31
N VAL A 76 -20.70 -11.89 4.21
CA VAL A 76 -20.14 -11.26 5.42
C VAL A 76 -19.63 -12.32 6.38
N GLY A 77 -18.48 -12.09 7.02
CA GLY A 77 -17.80 -13.03 7.91
C GLY A 77 -16.81 -13.97 7.21
N GLU A 78 -16.75 -13.97 5.88
CA GLU A 78 -15.73 -14.71 5.13
C GLU A 78 -14.51 -13.82 4.88
N TYR A 79 -13.34 -14.24 5.38
CA TYR A 79 -12.10 -13.47 5.32
C TYR A 79 -11.77 -12.95 3.92
N ALA A 80 -11.88 -13.79 2.89
CA ALA A 80 -11.58 -13.39 1.51
C ALA A 80 -12.52 -12.27 1.00
N SER A 81 -13.80 -12.34 1.36
CA SER A 81 -14.82 -11.35 0.96
C SER A 81 -14.62 -10.02 1.70
N GLU A 82 -14.29 -10.09 2.99
CA GLU A 82 -13.98 -8.91 3.80
C GLU A 82 -12.74 -8.20 3.26
N LEU A 83 -11.66 -8.95 3.03
CA LEU A 83 -10.41 -8.42 2.49
C LEU A 83 -10.64 -7.74 1.13
N GLU A 84 -11.36 -8.38 0.21
CA GLU A 84 -11.67 -7.79 -1.10
C GLU A 84 -12.52 -6.51 -0.98
N ALA A 85 -13.55 -6.51 -0.13
CA ALA A 85 -14.38 -5.34 0.10
C ALA A 85 -13.57 -4.15 0.66
N TYR A 86 -12.65 -4.41 1.60
CA TYR A 86 -11.77 -3.38 2.15
C TYR A 86 -10.76 -2.87 1.12
N GLN A 87 -10.10 -3.78 0.39
CA GLN A 87 -9.15 -3.41 -0.67
C GLN A 87 -9.81 -2.51 -1.72
N LEU A 88 -11.04 -2.85 -2.11
CA LEU A 88 -11.81 -2.06 -3.06
C LEU A 88 -12.27 -0.72 -2.48
N HIS A 89 -12.75 -0.69 -1.23
CA HIS A 89 -13.22 0.53 -0.57
C HIS A 89 -12.09 1.55 -0.41
N PHE A 90 -10.92 1.12 0.05
CA PHE A 90 -9.77 1.99 0.27
C PHE A 90 -8.92 2.19 -0.98
N GLY A 91 -9.35 1.68 -2.14
CA GLY A 91 -8.62 1.86 -3.39
C GLY A 91 -7.25 1.19 -3.41
N VAL A 92 -7.00 0.16 -2.60
CA VAL A 92 -5.71 -0.58 -2.49
C VAL A 92 -5.40 -1.41 -3.76
N LYS A 93 -6.11 -1.18 -4.87
CA LYS A 93 -5.82 -1.78 -6.17
C LYS A 93 -4.76 -0.94 -6.89
N PRO A 94 -3.79 -1.57 -7.56
CA PRO A 94 -3.78 -2.99 -7.91
C PRO A 94 -3.30 -3.95 -6.79
N CYS A 95 -4.12 -4.96 -6.46
CA CYS A 95 -3.78 -5.97 -5.44
C CYS A 95 -2.99 -7.17 -6.02
N ARG A 96 -2.86 -7.24 -7.35
CA ARG A 96 -2.06 -8.24 -8.04
C ARG A 96 -0.90 -7.55 -8.73
N TYR A 97 0.29 -8.12 -8.62
CA TYR A 97 1.45 -7.69 -9.39
C TYR A 97 1.17 -7.78 -10.90
N PRO A 98 1.89 -7.01 -11.74
CA PRO A 98 1.97 -7.28 -13.17
C PRO A 98 2.43 -8.72 -13.42
N GLN A 99 2.28 -9.23 -14.64
CA GLN A 99 2.81 -10.57 -14.95
C GLN A 99 4.33 -10.60 -14.72
N LYS A 100 4.89 -11.74 -14.32
CA LYS A 100 6.31 -11.84 -13.96
C LYS A 100 7.22 -11.38 -15.10
N GLU A 101 6.82 -11.70 -16.33
CA GLU A 101 7.49 -11.33 -17.58
C GLU A 101 7.48 -9.80 -17.80
N GLU A 102 6.53 -9.10 -17.20
CA GLU A 102 6.36 -7.64 -17.26
C GLU A 102 7.13 -6.91 -16.15
N TRP A 103 7.71 -7.61 -15.17
CA TRP A 103 8.41 -6.95 -14.07
C TRP A 103 9.65 -6.18 -14.56
N ALA A 104 10.22 -6.61 -15.70
CA ALA A 104 11.39 -6.00 -16.32
C ALA A 104 12.53 -5.73 -15.33
N LEU A 105 12.74 -6.65 -14.38
CA LEU A 105 13.79 -6.56 -13.37
C LEU A 105 15.16 -6.59 -14.06
N THR A 106 15.96 -5.55 -13.85
CA THR A 106 17.32 -5.49 -14.37
C THR A 106 18.24 -6.40 -13.53
N GLY A 107 18.90 -7.35 -14.20
CA GLY A 107 20.03 -8.11 -13.64
C GLY A 107 19.72 -9.31 -12.74
N LEU A 108 18.45 -9.69 -12.54
CA LEU A 108 18.09 -10.82 -11.64
C LEU A 108 18.14 -12.22 -12.28
N LEU A 109 18.35 -12.33 -13.60
CA LEU A 109 18.44 -13.60 -14.32
C LEU A 109 19.79 -13.79 -15.00
N GLY A 110 20.87 -13.71 -14.22
CA GLY A 110 22.07 -14.52 -14.44
C GLY A 110 21.83 -15.95 -13.96
N GLY A 111 20.83 -16.63 -14.54
CA GLY A 111 20.53 -18.03 -14.26
C GLY A 111 21.42 -18.94 -15.09
N GLY A 112 22.62 -19.23 -14.58
CA GLY A 112 23.54 -20.20 -15.15
C GLY A 112 24.92 -20.10 -14.52
N ASP A 113 25.18 -20.96 -13.53
CA ASP A 113 26.49 -21.28 -12.94
C ASP A 113 27.40 -20.11 -12.51
N GLY A 114 27.29 -19.73 -11.22
CA GLY A 114 28.26 -18.87 -10.54
C GLY A 114 27.83 -17.40 -10.46
N GLY A 115 27.19 -17.05 -9.34
CA GLY A 115 26.68 -15.71 -9.07
C GLY A 115 27.78 -14.64 -9.03
N SER A 116 28.09 -14.06 -10.18
CA SER A 116 28.69 -12.73 -10.22
C SER A 116 27.60 -11.73 -9.87
N LEU A 117 27.78 -11.00 -8.77
CA LEU A 117 27.10 -9.73 -8.56
C LEU A 117 27.19 -8.89 -9.86
N PRO A 118 26.18 -8.07 -10.18
CA PRO A 118 26.36 -7.07 -11.23
C PRO A 118 27.69 -6.34 -10.92
N PRO A 119 28.56 -6.13 -11.94
CA PRO A 119 29.87 -5.54 -11.71
C PRO A 119 29.67 -4.29 -10.87
N CYS A 120 30.39 -4.20 -9.75
CA CYS A 120 30.37 -3.05 -8.87
C CYS A 120 30.56 -1.84 -9.78
N GLU A 121 29.46 -1.12 -10.03
CA GLU A 121 29.53 0.00 -10.96
C GLU A 121 30.59 0.94 -10.41
N ALA A 122 31.48 1.48 -11.27
CA ALA A 122 32.71 2.13 -10.80
C ALA A 122 32.51 3.31 -9.82
N TRP A 123 31.26 3.76 -9.62
CA TRP A 123 30.85 4.77 -8.66
C TRP A 123 30.44 4.23 -7.28
N ARG A 124 30.22 2.91 -7.12
CA ARG A 124 29.88 2.30 -5.84
C ARG A 124 31.15 2.11 -5.01
N ARG A 125 31.06 2.49 -3.73
CA ARG A 125 32.12 2.24 -2.75
C ARG A 125 32.03 0.79 -2.29
N ASP A 126 33.16 0.08 -2.30
CA ASP A 126 33.24 -1.23 -1.67
C ASP A 126 33.27 -1.10 -0.14
N CYS A 127 32.25 -1.67 0.48
CA CYS A 127 32.05 -1.69 1.93
C CYS A 127 32.06 -3.13 2.48
N SER A 128 32.55 -4.12 1.74
CA SER A 128 32.52 -5.54 2.15
C SER A 128 33.39 -5.85 3.38
N HIS A 129 34.25 -4.91 3.78
CA HIS A 129 35.06 -4.99 5.00
C HIS A 129 34.29 -4.63 6.27
N LEU A 130 33.13 -3.97 6.16
CA LEU A 130 32.33 -3.56 7.30
C LEU A 130 31.61 -4.76 7.93
N HIS A 131 31.55 -4.77 9.26
CA HIS A 131 30.63 -5.66 9.97
C HIS A 131 29.22 -5.09 9.95
N VAL A 132 28.36 -5.70 9.14
CA VAL A 132 26.98 -5.26 8.91
C VAL A 132 25.99 -6.25 9.52
N VAL A 133 24.98 -5.74 10.21
CA VAL A 133 23.88 -6.55 10.81
C VAL A 133 22.52 -5.93 10.46
N SER A 134 21.51 -6.76 10.23
CA SER A 134 20.10 -6.35 10.26
C SER A 134 19.43 -6.85 11.54
N VAL A 135 18.40 -6.16 12.00
CA VAL A 135 17.64 -6.54 13.20
C VAL A 135 16.17 -6.55 12.86
N ASP A 136 15.67 -7.76 12.62
CA ASP A 136 14.33 -7.99 12.12
C ASP A 136 13.55 -8.99 12.99
N ASN A 137 12.23 -9.03 12.80
CA ASN A 137 11.42 -10.09 13.37
C ASN A 137 11.73 -11.43 12.68
N ALA A 138 11.56 -12.54 13.39
CA ALA A 138 11.85 -13.88 12.87
C ALA A 138 11.06 -14.26 11.60
N SER A 139 9.94 -13.59 11.32
CA SER A 139 9.11 -13.81 10.14
C SER A 139 9.41 -12.87 8.97
N THR A 140 10.23 -11.83 9.15
CA THR A 140 10.56 -10.86 8.10
C THR A 140 11.36 -11.54 6.98
N ARG A 141 11.05 -11.20 5.73
CA ARG A 141 11.70 -11.79 4.53
C ARG A 141 12.28 -10.73 3.59
N ASP A 142 11.72 -9.54 3.64
CA ASP A 142 12.05 -8.31 2.95
C ASP A 142 12.95 -7.44 3.85
N ILE A 143 14.22 -7.84 3.97
CA ILE A 143 15.21 -7.11 4.77
C ILE A 143 15.74 -5.95 3.89
N ASP A 144 15.31 -4.74 4.20
CA ASP A 144 15.62 -3.55 3.41
C ASP A 144 16.74 -2.70 4.00
N ASP A 145 17.06 -2.85 5.27
CA ASP A 145 18.05 -2.04 5.97
C ASP A 145 19.04 -2.87 6.80
N ALA A 146 20.23 -2.31 6.98
CA ALA A 146 21.26 -2.86 7.84
C ALA A 146 22.14 -1.77 8.45
N LEU A 147 22.82 -2.10 9.54
CA LEU A 147 23.65 -1.19 10.31
C LEU A 147 25.08 -1.71 10.42
N SER A 148 26.05 -0.80 10.34
CA SER A 148 27.43 -1.04 10.75
C SER A 148 27.88 0.03 11.74
N ILE A 149 28.76 -0.34 12.66
CA ILE A 149 29.31 0.58 13.66
C ILE A 149 30.81 0.38 13.69
N GLU A 150 31.57 1.45 13.47
CA GLU A 150 33.03 1.43 13.57
C GLU A 150 33.52 2.48 14.56
N ALA A 151 34.56 2.13 15.32
CA ALA A 151 35.28 3.10 16.12
C ALA A 151 36.20 3.92 15.20
N SER A 152 35.97 5.23 15.14
CA SER A 152 36.80 6.17 14.41
C SER A 152 38.13 6.34 15.12
N ALA A 153 39.22 6.05 14.42
CA ALA A 153 40.59 6.23 14.91
C ALA A 153 40.95 7.70 15.19
N ASP A 154 40.22 8.64 14.59
CA ASP A 154 40.54 10.08 14.61
C ASP A 154 40.04 10.82 15.87
N GLY A 155 39.46 10.10 16.84
CA GLY A 155 39.02 10.71 18.10
C GLY A 155 37.93 11.79 17.93
N GLY A 156 37.27 11.86 16.78
CA GLY A 156 36.19 12.80 16.51
C GLY A 156 35.09 12.66 17.54
N VAL A 157 34.52 13.76 18.04
CA VAL A 157 33.48 13.68 19.07
C VAL A 157 32.23 13.01 18.49
N ALA A 158 31.92 11.79 18.94
CA ALA A 158 30.64 11.14 18.65
C ALA A 158 29.52 12.04 19.18
N ARG A 159 28.80 12.73 18.29
CA ARG A 159 27.61 13.50 18.67
C ARG A 159 26.51 12.51 19.04
N THR A 160 26.36 12.28 20.34
CA THR A 160 25.30 11.40 20.86
C THR A 160 23.94 12.09 20.64
N TRP A 161 23.17 11.60 19.68
CA TRP A 161 21.76 11.99 19.52
C TRP A 161 20.92 11.18 20.50
N ARG A 162 20.58 11.76 21.65
CA ARG A 162 19.73 11.11 22.65
C ARG A 162 18.26 11.28 22.23
N LEU A 163 17.69 10.28 21.56
CA LEU A 163 16.25 10.19 21.30
C LEU A 163 15.54 9.52 22.50
N SER A 164 15.38 10.23 23.63
CA SER A 164 14.31 10.04 24.63
C SER A 164 14.60 10.84 25.93
N PRO A 165 13.58 11.36 26.65
CA PRO A 165 13.76 12.13 27.89
C PRO A 165 13.91 11.26 29.16
N GLU A 166 13.93 9.93 29.06
CA GLU A 166 13.95 9.04 30.24
C GLU A 166 15.25 9.18 31.08
N PRO A 167 15.17 9.66 32.33
CA PRO A 167 16.33 9.98 33.15
C PRO A 167 16.64 8.82 34.11
N SER A 168 17.21 7.70 33.65
CA SER A 168 17.71 6.70 34.63
C SER A 168 18.73 5.67 34.15
N LEU A 169 19.09 5.58 32.87
CA LEU A 169 20.19 4.71 32.46
C LEU A 169 21.52 5.46 32.62
N ASN A 170 22.25 5.14 33.71
CA ASN A 170 23.64 5.52 33.93
C ASN A 170 24.55 4.83 32.90
N LEU A 171 24.44 5.25 31.64
CA LEU A 171 25.43 4.93 30.62
C LEU A 171 26.68 5.78 30.87
N PRO A 172 27.89 5.23 30.66
CA PRO A 172 29.13 5.97 30.83
C PRO A 172 29.08 7.27 30.02
N ARG A 173 29.39 8.40 30.68
CA ARG A 173 29.26 9.77 30.14
C ARG A 173 30.25 10.11 29.01
N SER A 174 31.07 9.15 28.59
CA SER A 174 32.03 9.31 27.51
C SER A 174 32.11 8.00 26.72
N PHE A 175 31.63 8.02 25.48
CA PHE A 175 32.02 6.99 24.53
C PHE A 175 33.49 7.22 24.13
N PRO A 176 34.35 6.19 24.15
CA PRO A 176 35.73 6.33 23.72
C PRO A 176 35.77 6.55 22.20
N ALA A 177 36.48 7.59 21.77
CA ALA A 177 36.70 7.94 20.36
C ALA A 177 35.42 8.14 19.52
N GLY A 178 35.57 8.66 18.31
CA GLY A 178 34.43 8.85 17.41
C GLY A 178 33.80 7.53 17.06
N VAL A 179 32.50 7.52 16.81
CA VAL A 179 31.80 6.35 16.29
C VAL A 179 31.21 6.75 14.95
N GLU A 180 31.50 5.96 13.93
CA GLU A 180 30.84 6.07 12.63
C GLU A 180 29.71 5.06 12.57
N LEU A 181 28.49 5.55 12.28
CA LEU A 181 27.31 4.73 12.07
C LEU A 181 27.03 4.67 10.57
N GLY A 182 27.10 3.48 9.99
CA GLY A 182 26.64 3.21 8.63
C GLY A 182 25.19 2.75 8.65
N ILE A 183 24.33 3.43 7.89
CA ILE A 183 22.97 2.98 7.60
C ILE A 183 22.95 2.55 6.14
N HIS A 184 22.71 1.27 5.91
CA HIS A 184 22.71 0.65 4.59
C HIS A 184 21.27 0.36 4.22
N VAL A 185 20.85 0.75 3.02
CA VAL A 185 19.48 0.53 2.52
C VAL A 185 19.56 -0.21 1.19
N ALA A 186 18.68 -1.19 0.98
CA ALA A 186 18.56 -1.94 -0.25
C ALA A 186 18.34 -0.98 -1.43
N ASP A 187 19.20 -1.12 -2.44
CA ASP A 187 19.16 -0.27 -3.63
C ASP A 187 18.15 -0.80 -4.65
N VAL A 188 16.86 -0.75 -4.29
CA VAL A 188 15.76 -1.21 -5.13
C VAL A 188 15.70 -0.42 -6.46
N ALA A 189 16.11 0.85 -6.45
CA ALA A 189 16.11 1.72 -7.62
C ALA A 189 17.04 1.23 -8.74
N ALA A 190 18.16 0.58 -8.40
CA ALA A 190 19.05 -0.04 -9.39
C ALA A 190 18.41 -1.22 -10.15
N HIS A 191 17.38 -1.84 -9.59
CA HIS A 191 16.74 -3.04 -10.13
C HIS A 191 15.40 -2.78 -10.84
N ILE A 192 14.81 -1.60 -10.64
CA ILE A 192 13.50 -1.25 -11.17
C ILE A 192 13.63 -0.01 -12.05
N SER A 193 13.64 -0.21 -13.36
CA SER A 193 13.64 0.89 -14.32
C SER A 193 12.39 1.78 -14.15
N PRO A 194 12.51 3.12 -14.19
CA PRO A 194 11.36 4.04 -14.17
C PRO A 194 10.36 3.80 -15.32
N ALA A 195 10.81 3.21 -16.43
CA ALA A 195 9.95 2.86 -17.56
C ALA A 195 9.20 1.52 -17.36
N SER A 196 9.57 0.72 -16.35
CA SER A 196 9.02 -0.62 -16.15
C SER A 196 7.54 -0.59 -15.73
N PRO A 197 6.75 -1.61 -16.10
CA PRO A 197 5.42 -1.83 -15.55
C PRO A 197 5.42 -1.94 -14.01
N LEU A 198 6.46 -2.56 -13.43
CA LEU A 198 6.60 -2.69 -11.98
C LEU A 198 6.75 -1.32 -11.28
N PHE A 199 7.54 -0.40 -11.84
CA PHE A 199 7.66 0.96 -11.31
C PHE A 199 6.31 1.69 -11.29
N ARG A 200 5.58 1.65 -12.41
CA ARG A 200 4.25 2.28 -12.50
C ARG A 200 3.27 1.66 -11.51
N TRP A 201 3.27 0.34 -11.39
CA TRP A 201 2.46 -0.38 -10.41
C TRP A 201 2.78 0.02 -8.97
N ALA A 202 4.07 0.12 -8.62
CA ALA A 202 4.51 0.55 -7.29
C ALA A 202 4.09 1.99 -7.00
N LEU A 203 4.22 2.88 -7.99
CA LEU A 203 3.79 4.28 -7.89
C LEU A 203 2.26 4.40 -7.69
N GLU A 204 1.47 3.65 -8.45
CA GLU A 204 0.01 3.61 -8.32
C GLU A 204 -0.42 3.17 -6.92
N ARG A 205 0.25 2.15 -6.35
CA ARG A 205 -0.02 1.68 -4.98
C ARG A 205 0.43 2.64 -3.90
N ALA A 206 1.60 3.27 -4.06
CA ALA A 206 2.07 4.28 -3.13
C ALA A 206 1.11 5.48 -3.08
N GLY A 207 0.56 5.88 -4.23
CA GLY A 207 -0.40 6.98 -4.34
C GLY A 207 -1.83 6.63 -3.87
N ALA A 208 -2.21 5.35 -3.89
CA ALA A 208 -3.54 4.89 -3.52
C ALA A 208 -3.89 5.06 -2.02
N HIS A 209 -2.90 5.33 -1.16
CA HIS A 209 -3.10 5.46 0.30
C HIS A 209 -3.34 6.88 0.81
N GLY A 210 -3.52 7.87 -0.08
CA GLY A 210 -4.09 9.15 0.36
C GLY A 210 -5.58 8.97 0.68
N PRO A 211 -6.12 9.46 1.83
CA PRO A 211 -7.56 9.64 1.94
C PRO A 211 -8.02 10.46 0.73
N PRO A 212 -9.24 10.26 0.20
CA PRO A 212 -9.72 11.04 -0.93
C PRO A 212 -9.63 12.52 -0.54
N ARG A 213 -8.58 13.20 -1.01
CA ARG A 213 -8.41 14.63 -0.83
C ARG A 213 -9.48 15.26 -1.71
N ARG A 214 -10.64 15.50 -1.12
CA ARG A 214 -11.78 16.12 -1.79
C ARG A 214 -11.48 17.54 -2.25
N ASP A 215 -10.39 18.17 -1.81
CA ASP A 215 -10.04 19.52 -2.21
C ASP A 215 -8.55 19.67 -2.52
N ARG A 216 -8.29 20.22 -3.71
CA ARG A 216 -7.03 20.82 -4.24
C ARG A 216 -6.54 20.21 -5.56
N PHE A 217 -7.41 20.11 -6.55
CA PHE A 217 -7.00 20.48 -7.90
C PHE A 217 -8.04 21.46 -8.43
N ARG A 218 -7.78 22.77 -8.22
CA ARG A 218 -8.35 23.76 -9.12
C ARG A 218 -7.78 23.45 -10.49
N SER A 219 -8.64 23.10 -11.44
CA SER A 219 -8.29 23.00 -12.85
C SER A 219 -7.55 24.27 -13.27
N GLY A 220 -6.26 24.17 -13.61
CA GLY A 220 -5.49 25.28 -14.17
C GLY A 220 -4.08 25.53 -13.61
N GLN A 221 -3.57 24.74 -12.66
CA GLN A 221 -2.16 24.85 -12.27
C GLN A 221 -1.30 23.95 -13.19
N PRO A 222 -0.35 24.52 -13.96
CA PRO A 222 0.57 23.72 -14.76
C PRO A 222 1.49 22.88 -13.86
N LEU A 223 1.83 21.67 -14.34
CA LEU A 223 2.78 20.78 -13.69
C LEU A 223 4.14 21.49 -13.53
N PRO A 224 4.84 21.36 -12.39
CA PRO A 224 6.18 21.90 -12.24
C PRO A 224 7.12 21.22 -13.24
N SER A 225 7.76 22.03 -14.08
CA SER A 225 8.75 21.59 -15.06
C SER A 225 9.99 21.06 -14.34
N LEU A 226 10.17 19.75 -14.32
CA LEU A 226 11.43 19.11 -13.98
C LEU A 226 12.32 19.10 -15.24
N LEU A 227 13.00 20.22 -15.49
CA LEU A 227 14.21 20.23 -16.32
C LEU A 227 15.35 20.79 -15.46
N PRO A 228 16.56 20.22 -15.56
CA PRO A 228 17.71 20.74 -14.85
C PRO A 228 18.17 22.05 -15.51
N GLY A 229 18.34 23.09 -14.71
CA GLY A 229 19.13 24.27 -15.07
C GLY A 229 20.58 23.86 -15.28
N GLY A 230 21.24 24.50 -16.26
CA GLY A 230 22.61 24.21 -16.69
C GLY A 230 23.70 24.71 -15.76
#